data_AF-D2ZSY8-F1
#
_entry.id   AF-D2ZSY8-F1
#
_cell.length_a   1.000
_cell.length_b   1.000
_cell.length_c   1.000
_cell.angle_alpha   90.00
_cell.angle_beta   90.00
_cell.angle_gamma   90.00
#
_symmetry.space_group_name_H-M   'P 1'
#
loop_
_entity.id
_entity.type
_entity.pdbx_description
1 polymer ?
#
loop_
_entity_poly.entity_id
_entity_poly.type
_entity_poly.pdbx_seq_one_letter_code
_entity_poly.pdbx_strand_id
1 'polypeptide(L)'
;MDHNDVRKGILQANMIERNSGLLSAEMTIVPFVAAIFAANAAENSLLGFFLFFVVGISSFVFFLWCSEYRAPRFWMAVFFSGIWAYVTWKFVGFFMPNLPPPSAPFTHTVLHYTFQAVPAIIAFLVTMLNHHVDFEWMDDVFGKAK
;
A
#
# COMPACT_ATOMS: atom_id res chain seq x y z
N MET A 1 -0.72 0.73 -42.06
CA MET A 1 -0.83 0.43 -40.62
C MET A 1 -1.72 -0.79 -40.51
N ASP A 2 -1.21 -1.90 -40.00
CA ASP A 2 -1.95 -3.16 -39.95
C ASP A 2 -3.10 -3.03 -38.93
N HIS A 3 -4.23 -3.67 -39.19
CA HIS A 3 -5.37 -3.71 -38.29
C HIS A 3 -4.99 -4.28 -36.91
N ASN A 4 -3.94 -5.11 -36.89
CA ASN A 4 -3.32 -5.67 -35.71
C ASN A 4 -2.54 -4.64 -34.88
N ASP A 5 -1.90 -3.66 -35.52
CA ASP A 5 -1.16 -2.58 -34.84
C ASP A 5 -2.13 -1.60 -34.16
N VAL A 6 -3.25 -1.29 -34.82
CA VAL A 6 -4.33 -0.46 -34.25
C VAL A 6 -4.93 -1.14 -33.02
N ARG A 7 -5.18 -2.46 -33.09
CA ARG A 7 -5.71 -3.23 -31.96
C ARG A 7 -4.74 -3.25 -30.77
N LYS A 8 -3.44 -3.42 -31.01
CA LYS A 8 -2.40 -3.34 -29.96
C LYS A 8 -2.35 -1.95 -29.33
N GLY A 9 -2.41 -0.88 -30.13
CA GLY A 9 -2.44 0.49 -29.64
C GLY A 9 -3.64 0.77 -28.73
N ILE A 10 -4.83 0.28 -29.11
CA ILE A 10 -6.06 0.42 -28.28
C ILE A 10 -5.93 -0.35 -26.96
N LEU A 11 -5.37 -1.57 -26.98
CA LEU A 11 -5.17 -2.37 -25.77
C LEU A 11 -4.17 -1.71 -24.81
N GLN A 12 -3.08 -1.14 -25.34
CA GLN A 12 -2.10 -0.41 -24.54
C GLN A 12 -2.69 0.87 -23.93
N ALA A 13 -3.50 1.62 -24.69
CA ALA A 13 -4.19 2.81 -24.18
C ALA A 13 -5.15 2.47 -23.03
N ASN A 14 -5.98 1.43 -23.20
CA ASN A 14 -6.90 0.97 -22.17
C ASN A 14 -6.18 0.51 -20.89
N MET A 15 -4.98 -0.05 -20.99
CA MET A 15 -4.21 -0.46 -19.81
C MET A 15 -3.55 0.70 -19.09
N ILE A 16 -3.11 1.74 -19.80
CA ILE A 16 -2.64 2.99 -19.18
C ILE A 16 -3.79 3.65 -18.42
N GLU A 17 -5.01 3.66 -18.99
CA GLU A 17 -6.20 4.21 -18.31
C GLU A 17 -6.62 3.41 -17.07
N ARG A 18 -6.30 2.11 -17.03
CA ARG A 18 -6.65 1.23 -15.91
C ARG A 18 -5.62 1.25 -14.78
N ASN A 19 -4.36 1.61 -15.06
CA ASN A 19 -3.33 1.74 -14.04
C ASN A 19 -3.75 2.77 -12.98
N SER A 20 -3.80 2.36 -11.71
CA SER A 20 -4.17 3.28 -10.64
C SER A 20 -3.00 4.19 -10.24
N GLY A 21 -1.76 3.77 -10.53
CA GLY A 21 -0.53 4.43 -10.12
C GLY A 21 -0.27 4.38 -8.60
N LEU A 22 -1.15 3.73 -7.84
CA LEU A 22 -1.10 3.68 -6.38
C LEU A 22 0.15 2.94 -5.90
N LEU A 23 0.43 1.77 -6.47
CA LEU A 23 1.58 0.95 -6.08
C LEU A 23 2.91 1.68 -6.34
N SER A 24 3.02 2.36 -7.47
CA SER A 24 4.22 3.14 -7.82
C SER A 24 4.46 4.28 -6.82
N ALA A 25 3.39 4.99 -6.43
CA ALA A 25 3.46 6.04 -5.42
C ALA A 25 3.88 5.48 -4.05
N GLU A 26 3.31 4.36 -3.63
CA GLU A 26 3.63 3.71 -2.34
C GLU A 26 5.07 3.24 -2.27
N MET A 27 5.56 2.57 -3.33
CA MET A 27 6.95 2.11 -3.42
C MET A 27 7.95 3.27 -3.34
N THR A 28 7.54 4.48 -3.72
CA THR A 28 8.38 5.67 -3.67
C THR A 28 8.29 6.37 -2.31
N ILE A 29 7.08 6.52 -1.77
CA ILE A 29 6.83 7.34 -0.57
C ILE A 29 7.10 6.56 0.72
N VAL A 30 6.65 5.30 0.81
CA VAL A 30 6.68 4.53 2.07
C VAL A 30 8.10 4.28 2.58
N PRO A 31 9.09 3.91 1.76
CA PRO A 31 10.48 3.77 2.25
C PRO A 31 11.02 5.05 2.88
N PHE A 32 10.74 6.20 2.26
CA PHE A 32 11.19 7.50 2.75
C PHE A 32 10.49 7.87 4.07
N VAL A 33 9.18 7.67 4.16
CA VAL A 33 8.42 7.92 5.39
C VAL A 33 8.90 7.00 6.52
N ALA A 34 9.05 5.70 6.25
CA ALA A 34 9.56 4.73 7.23
C ALA A 34 10.96 5.09 7.71
N ALA A 35 11.84 5.53 6.80
CA ALA A 35 13.18 6.02 7.14
C ALA A 35 13.13 7.24 8.08
N ILE A 36 12.26 8.21 7.82
CA ILE A 36 12.07 9.38 8.71
C ILE A 36 11.62 8.94 10.09
N PHE A 37 10.63 8.05 10.19
CA PHE A 37 10.16 7.56 11.49
C PHE A 37 11.24 6.81 12.25
N ALA A 38 12.01 5.94 11.58
CA ALA A 38 13.11 5.21 12.18
C ALA A 38 14.23 6.15 12.66
N ALA A 39 14.54 7.18 11.88
CA ALA A 39 15.55 8.18 12.24
C ALA A 39 15.13 9.02 13.45
N ASN A 40 13.87 9.49 13.46
CA ASN A 40 13.32 10.24 14.59
C ASN A 40 13.29 9.43 15.88
N ALA A 41 13.04 8.12 15.80
CA ALA A 41 13.06 7.24 16.97
C ALA A 41 14.47 7.08 17.60
N ALA A 42 15.53 7.31 16.83
CA ALA A 42 16.91 7.25 17.30
C ALA A 42 17.48 8.62 17.72
N GLU A 43 16.61 9.62 17.85
CA GLU A 43 16.94 11.04 18.06
C GLU A 43 17.88 11.57 16.97
N ASN A 44 18.10 12.90 16.86
CA ASN A 44 18.93 13.50 15.80
C ASN A 44 20.44 13.19 15.98
N SER A 45 20.77 11.90 15.94
CA SER A 45 22.08 11.31 16.18
C SER A 45 22.63 10.72 14.89
N LEU A 46 23.93 10.42 14.89
CA LEU A 46 24.58 9.73 13.76
C LEU A 46 23.93 8.35 13.50
N LEU A 47 23.40 7.71 14.55
CA LEU A 47 22.58 6.51 14.44
C LEU A 47 21.25 6.78 13.73
N GLY A 48 20.58 7.89 14.01
CA GLY A 48 19.36 8.30 13.31
C GLY A 48 19.56 8.50 11.80
N PHE A 49 20.64 9.19 11.41
CA PHE A 49 21.00 9.32 10.00
C PHE A 49 21.34 7.98 9.35
N PHE A 50 22.07 7.09 10.04
CA PHE A 50 22.35 5.76 9.55
C PHE A 50 21.07 4.94 9.33
N LEU A 51 20.14 4.98 10.29
CA LEU A 51 18.85 4.29 10.19
C LEU A 51 17.97 4.85 9.08
N PHE A 52 17.97 6.17 8.85
CA PHE A 52 17.30 6.78 7.71
C PHE A 52 17.75 6.12 6.39
N PHE A 53 19.07 6.11 6.14
CA PHE A 53 19.61 5.55 4.90
C PHE A 53 19.38 4.04 4.81
N VAL A 54 19.65 3.29 5.87
CA VAL A 54 19.54 1.83 5.84
C VAL A 54 18.08 1.39 5.68
N VAL A 55 17.16 1.92 6.48
CA VAL A 55 15.74 1.53 6.41
C VAL A 55 15.12 1.98 5.09
N GLY A 56 15.41 3.22 4.66
CA GLY A 56 14.90 3.76 3.40
C GLY A 56 15.39 2.99 2.19
N ILE A 57 16.72 2.84 2.04
CA ILE A 57 17.30 2.12 0.90
C ILE A 57 16.89 0.65 0.93
N SER A 58 16.96 -0.02 2.09
CA SER A 58 16.62 -1.45 2.16
C SER A 58 15.15 -1.71 1.85
N SER A 59 14.24 -0.87 2.33
CA SER A 59 12.80 -1.00 2.03
C SER A 59 12.53 -0.71 0.55
N PHE A 60 13.17 0.31 -0.03
CA PHE A 60 13.03 0.63 -1.44
C PHE A 60 13.55 -0.50 -2.33
N VAL A 61 14.76 -1.01 -2.06
CA VAL A 61 15.34 -2.15 -2.79
C VAL A 61 14.48 -3.40 -2.62
N PHE A 62 13.95 -3.65 -1.42
CA PHE A 62 13.05 -4.77 -1.17
C PHE A 62 11.77 -4.66 -2.01
N PHE A 63 11.14 -3.48 -2.08
CA PHE A 63 9.93 -3.32 -2.89
C PHE A 63 10.20 -3.42 -4.39
N LEU A 64 11.32 -2.88 -4.88
CA LEU A 64 11.75 -3.10 -6.27
C LEU A 64 11.98 -4.58 -6.56
N TRP A 65 12.62 -5.31 -5.65
CA TRP A 65 12.79 -6.74 -5.81
C TRP A 65 11.43 -7.45 -5.84
N CYS A 66 10.53 -7.14 -4.92
CA CYS A 66 9.18 -7.68 -4.90
C CYS A 66 8.40 -7.38 -6.19
N SER A 67 8.61 -6.21 -6.81
CA SER A 67 7.93 -5.83 -8.05
C SER A 67 8.41 -6.67 -9.25
N GLU A 68 9.61 -7.22 -9.20
CA GLU A 68 10.18 -8.05 -10.27
C GLU A 68 9.71 -9.52 -10.23
N TYR A 69 9.35 -10.06 -9.06
CA TYR A 69 9.05 -11.49 -8.89
C TYR A 69 7.58 -11.74 -8.48
N ARG A 70 6.86 -12.58 -9.22
CA ARG A 70 5.41 -12.82 -9.00
C ARG A 70 5.07 -13.31 -7.57
N ALA A 71 5.86 -14.22 -7.00
CA ALA A 71 5.59 -14.77 -5.67
C ALA A 71 5.61 -13.72 -4.54
N PRO A 72 6.60 -12.81 -4.46
CA PRO A 72 6.61 -11.74 -3.46
C PRO A 72 5.63 -10.57 -3.73
N ARG A 73 5.13 -10.38 -4.96
CA ARG A 73 4.15 -9.30 -5.27
C ARG A 73 2.89 -9.36 -4.43
N PHE A 74 2.34 -10.55 -4.21
CA PHE A 74 1.15 -10.73 -3.37
C PHE A 74 1.40 -10.17 -1.97
N TRP A 75 2.55 -10.49 -1.37
CA TRP A 75 2.91 -10.02 -0.03
C TRP A 75 3.16 -8.52 0.02
N MET A 76 3.71 -7.95 -1.06
CA MET A 76 3.86 -6.50 -1.19
C MET A 76 2.51 -5.78 -1.23
N ALA A 77 1.54 -6.30 -2.00
CA ALA A 77 0.17 -5.75 -2.00
C ALA A 77 -0.48 -5.87 -0.62
N VAL A 78 -0.42 -7.04 0.01
CA VAL A 78 -0.93 -7.23 1.37
C VAL A 78 -0.30 -6.25 2.37
N PHE A 79 1.02 -6.02 2.25
CA PHE A 79 1.72 -5.06 3.10
C PHE A 79 1.19 -3.62 2.92
N PHE A 80 1.12 -3.12 1.68
CA PHE A 80 0.65 -1.75 1.43
C PHE A 80 -0.85 -1.58 1.73
N SER A 81 -1.68 -2.56 1.38
CA SER A 81 -3.10 -2.58 1.75
C SER A 81 -3.29 -2.59 3.27
N GLY A 82 -2.43 -3.29 4.01
CA GLY A 82 -2.40 -3.27 5.47
C GLY A 82 -2.09 -1.89 6.04
N ILE A 83 -1.17 -1.14 5.41
CA ILE A 83 -0.87 0.25 5.80
C ILE A 83 -2.11 1.12 5.64
N TRP A 84 -2.81 1.04 4.50
CA TRP A 84 -4.05 1.79 4.28
C TRP A 84 -5.15 1.40 5.27
N ALA A 85 -5.35 0.11 5.51
CA ALA A 85 -6.29 -0.38 6.50
C ALA A 85 -6.00 0.22 7.89
N TYR A 86 -4.74 0.24 8.29
CA TYR A 86 -4.31 0.80 9.56
C TYR A 86 -4.52 2.33 9.63
N VAL A 87 -4.16 3.06 8.56
CA VAL A 87 -4.37 4.51 8.48
C VAL A 87 -5.85 4.83 8.56
N THR A 88 -6.70 4.11 7.81
CA THR A 88 -8.15 4.25 7.87
C THR A 88 -8.69 3.93 9.26
N TRP A 89 -8.24 2.85 9.89
CA TRP A 89 -8.62 2.53 11.27
C TRP A 89 -8.29 3.67 12.24
N LYS A 90 -7.06 4.21 12.18
CA LYS A 90 -6.64 5.33 13.03
C LYS A 90 -7.41 6.61 12.74
N PHE A 91 -7.68 6.90 11.47
CA PHE A 91 -8.46 8.05 11.05
C PHE A 91 -9.89 7.97 11.58
N VAL A 92 -10.58 6.84 11.39
CA VAL A 92 -11.95 6.65 11.92
C VAL A 92 -11.95 6.70 13.44
N GLY A 93 -10.96 6.07 14.10
CA GLY A 93 -10.81 6.13 15.55
C GLY A 93 -10.62 7.55 16.09
N PHE A 94 -9.96 8.44 15.34
CA PHE A 94 -9.83 9.86 15.71
C PHE A 94 -11.19 10.58 15.77
N PHE A 95 -12.12 10.28 14.86
CA PHE A 95 -13.48 10.83 14.88
C PHE A 95 -14.43 10.11 15.85
N MET A 96 -13.98 9.03 16.49
CA MET A 96 -14.72 8.30 17.52
C MET A 96 -14.01 8.41 18.88
N PRO A 97 -13.88 9.62 19.46
CA PRO A 97 -12.99 9.91 20.58
C PRO A 97 -13.34 9.19 21.89
N ASN A 98 -14.54 8.62 22.00
CA ASN A 98 -14.97 7.89 23.19
C ASN A 98 -14.77 6.39 22.98
N LEU A 99 -13.60 5.89 23.35
CA LEU A 99 -13.42 4.47 23.59
C LEU A 99 -14.46 4.02 24.64
N PRO A 100 -15.13 2.88 24.43
CA PRO A 100 -16.02 2.33 25.45
C PRO A 100 -15.24 2.17 26.75
N PRO A 101 -15.73 2.65 27.90
CA PRO A 101 -15.08 2.40 29.17
C PRO A 101 -14.96 0.88 29.40
N PRO A 102 -14.00 0.40 30.20
CA PRO A 102 -13.85 -1.04 30.47
C PRO A 102 -15.11 -1.70 31.04
N SER A 103 -16.00 -0.92 31.66
CA SER A 103 -17.29 -1.33 32.20
C SER A 103 -18.45 -1.29 31.18
N ALA A 104 -18.19 -0.90 29.93
CA ALA A 104 -19.21 -0.85 28.89
C ALA A 104 -19.75 -2.26 28.59
N PRO A 105 -21.05 -2.41 28.29
CA PRO A 105 -21.58 -3.70 27.85
C PRO A 105 -20.81 -4.20 26.63
N PHE A 106 -20.59 -5.52 26.56
CA PHE A 106 -19.87 -6.17 25.45
C PHE A 106 -20.38 -5.73 24.08
N THR A 107 -21.71 -5.58 23.93
CA THR A 107 -22.36 -5.11 22.70
C THR A 107 -21.91 -3.72 22.26
N HIS A 108 -21.74 -2.77 23.19
CA HIS A 108 -21.23 -1.42 22.87
C HIS A 108 -19.77 -1.46 22.42
N THR A 109 -18.97 -2.31 23.05
CA THR A 109 -17.56 -2.51 22.69
C THR A 109 -17.42 -3.10 21.29
N VAL A 110 -18.20 -4.15 20.99
CA VAL A 110 -18.23 -4.78 19.67
C VAL A 110 -18.68 -3.80 18.60
N LEU A 111 -19.74 -3.02 18.85
CA LEU A 111 -20.23 -2.03 17.90
C LEU A 111 -19.15 -0.98 17.61
N HIS A 112 -18.52 -0.42 18.64
CA HIS A 112 -17.46 0.59 18.46
C HIS A 112 -16.32 0.09 17.58
N TYR A 113 -15.78 -1.11 17.86
CA TYR A 113 -14.72 -1.68 17.05
C TYR A 113 -15.18 -2.08 15.65
N THR A 114 -16.41 -2.56 15.49
CA THR A 114 -16.98 -2.87 14.17
C THR A 114 -17.07 -1.61 13.30
N PHE A 115 -17.49 -0.48 13.87
CA PHE A 115 -17.54 0.79 13.14
C PHE A 115 -16.16 1.28 12.68
N GLN A 116 -15.09 1.01 13.44
CA GLN A 116 -13.72 1.29 13.01
C GLN A 116 -13.19 0.26 12.00
N ALA A 117 -13.57 -1.02 12.16
CA ALA A 117 -13.10 -2.13 11.34
C ALA A 117 -13.64 -2.07 9.91
N VAL A 118 -14.93 -1.77 9.73
CA VAL A 118 -15.60 -1.87 8.44
C VAL A 118 -14.93 -0.96 7.39
N PRO A 119 -14.67 0.34 7.65
CA PRO A 119 -13.96 1.18 6.71
C PRO A 119 -12.52 0.71 6.44
N ALA A 120 -11.82 0.20 7.46
CA ALA A 120 -10.46 -0.33 7.31
C ALA A 120 -10.41 -1.58 6.40
N ILE A 121 -11.38 -2.48 6.54
CA ILE A 121 -11.54 -3.65 5.67
C ILE A 121 -11.88 -3.21 4.24
N ILE A 122 -12.76 -2.22 4.06
CA ILE A 122 -13.07 -1.69 2.73
C ILE A 122 -11.82 -1.08 2.09
N ALA A 123 -11.06 -0.27 2.82
CA ALA A 123 -9.81 0.31 2.34
C ALA A 123 -8.79 -0.78 1.95
N PHE A 124 -8.66 -1.82 2.76
CA PHE A 124 -7.82 -2.98 2.43
C PHE A 124 -8.24 -3.63 1.10
N LEU A 125 -9.54 -3.92 0.92
CA LEU A 125 -10.03 -4.61 -0.27
C LEU A 125 -9.91 -3.74 -1.54
N VAL A 126 -10.22 -2.44 -1.44
CA VAL A 126 -10.08 -1.50 -2.56
C VAL A 126 -8.63 -1.35 -2.98
N THR A 127 -7.70 -1.23 -2.02
CA THR A 127 -6.28 -1.11 -2.33
C THR A 127 -5.72 -2.41 -2.92
N MET A 128 -6.12 -3.57 -2.40
CA MET A 128 -5.77 -4.88 -2.99
C MET A 128 -6.23 -4.97 -4.46
N LEU A 129 -7.43 -4.48 -4.78
CA LEU A 129 -7.93 -4.44 -6.15
C LEU A 129 -7.08 -3.51 -7.03
N ASN A 130 -6.73 -2.32 -6.53
CA ASN A 130 -5.88 -1.38 -7.27
C ASN A 130 -4.48 -1.97 -7.53
N HIS A 131 -3.86 -2.61 -6.53
CA HIS A 131 -2.56 -3.27 -6.72
C HIS A 131 -2.62 -4.40 -7.74
N HIS A 132 -3.73 -5.15 -7.80
CA HIS A 132 -3.91 -6.17 -8.82
C HIS A 132 -3.84 -5.56 -10.24
N VAL A 133 -4.54 -4.44 -10.47
CA VAL A 133 -4.52 -3.76 -11.77
C VAL A 133 -3.14 -3.15 -12.07
N ASP A 134 -2.46 -2.59 -11.07
CA ASP A 134 -1.10 -2.06 -11.22
C ASP A 134 -0.10 -3.16 -11.60
N PHE A 135 -0.23 -4.37 -11.04
CA PHE A 135 0.60 -5.51 -11.42
C PHE A 135 0.34 -6.01 -12.84
N GLU A 136 -0.91 -6.02 -13.30
CA GLU A 136 -1.22 -6.36 -14.69
C GLU A 136 -0.54 -5.38 -15.66
N TRP A 137 -0.61 -4.08 -15.34
CA TRP A 137 0.09 -3.04 -16.12
C TRP A 137 1.61 -3.24 -16.12
N MET A 138 2.21 -3.55 -14.96
CA MET A 138 3.65 -3.83 -14.86
C MET A 138 4.07 -5.05 -15.70
N ASP A 139 3.29 -6.13 -15.69
CA ASP A 139 3.63 -7.33 -16.46
C ASP A 139 3.62 -7.10 -17.97
N ASP A 140 2.77 -6.20 -18.46
CA ASP A 140 2.77 -5.78 -19.86
C ASP A 140 3.99 -4.90 -20.20
N VAL A 141 4.24 -3.85 -19.40
CA VAL A 141 5.36 -2.91 -19.63
C VAL A 141 6.72 -3.61 -19.58
N PHE A 142 6.91 -4.51 -18.62
CA PHE A 142 8.18 -5.22 -18.45
C PHE A 142 8.26 -6.50 -19.31
N GLY A 143 7.28 -6.78 -20.16
CA GLY A 143 7.26 -7.94 -21.05
C GLY A 143 7.27 -9.28 -20.30
N LYS A 144 6.77 -9.29 -19.05
CA LYS A 144 6.66 -10.49 -18.19
C LYS A 144 5.33 -11.22 -18.37
N ALA A 145 4.57 -10.85 -19.39
CA ALA A 145 3.44 -11.62 -19.89
C ALA A 145 3.90 -13.01 -20.38
N LYS A 146 3.74 -14.01 -19.53
CA LYS A 146 3.41 -15.37 -19.91
C LYS A 146 2.18 -15.81 -19.13
#